data_AF-A0A6N7LDT4-F1
#
_entry.id   AF-A0A6N7LDT4-F1
#
_cell.length_a   1.000
_cell.length_b   1.000
_cell.length_c   1.000
_cell.angle_alpha   90.00
_cell.angle_beta   90.00
_cell.angle_gamma   90.00
#
_symmetry.space_group_name_H-M   'P 1'
#
loop_
_entity.id
_entity.type
_entity.pdbx_description
1 polymer ?
#
loop_
_entity_poly.entity_id
_entity_poly.type
_entity_poly.pdbx_seq_one_letter_code
_entity_poly.pdbx_strand_id
1 'polypeptide(L)'
;MNKLKELRTRYGLKQKDVAERLNTTQQTVARWETGLSSIPVAQLKDLAIMFGCSVDELLGVELHPRQRDAAGFARDKQGTPFGTFKITFAHGDLEYPIDEPEAERVLRHFRPTIDLEAPAGWVEIGALNNRLIFLNPSHLIEFELISDDTEVMPFFSSPEVYQSLTKSIPVSQLGHLAAAERIEVIRRITASAPDAESASEDEEKIIEEMNCVRVIYADGRASTHYLSNDTASELFILSSNLGGIGPNAFLRVYEDGPDCRVINLSKVAVIEVPLEAYLQCLDDDA
;
A
#
# COMPACT_ATOMS: atom_id res chain seq x y z
N MET A 1 -24.17 -8.02 -19.24
CA MET A 1 -23.95 -7.36 -20.56
C MET A 1 -22.48 -7.57 -20.90
N ASN A 2 -22.12 -7.94 -22.14
CA ASN A 2 -20.72 -8.28 -22.46
C ASN A 2 -19.99 -7.07 -23.07
N LYS A 3 -18.88 -6.66 -22.43
CA LYS A 3 -18.12 -5.45 -22.76
C LYS A 3 -17.54 -5.45 -24.17
N LEU A 4 -17.15 -6.62 -24.69
CA LEU A 4 -16.73 -6.79 -26.09
C LEU A 4 -17.83 -6.40 -27.08
N LYS A 5 -19.07 -6.77 -26.79
CA LYS A 5 -20.23 -6.44 -27.63
C LYS A 5 -20.50 -4.94 -27.62
N GLU A 6 -20.37 -4.30 -26.46
CA GLU A 6 -20.54 -2.85 -26.30
C GLU A 6 -19.49 -2.06 -27.09
N LEU A 7 -18.20 -2.42 -26.96
CA LEU A 7 -17.12 -1.81 -27.72
C LEU A 7 -17.31 -1.99 -29.23
N ARG A 8 -17.66 -3.20 -29.67
CA ARG A 8 -17.95 -3.46 -31.08
C ARG A 8 -19.09 -2.57 -31.61
N THR A 9 -20.18 -2.44 -30.86
CA THR A 9 -21.32 -1.60 -31.26
C THR A 9 -20.97 -0.12 -31.25
N ARG A 10 -20.15 0.35 -30.30
CA ARG A 10 -19.64 1.74 -30.24
C ARG A 10 -18.87 2.14 -31.50
N TYR A 11 -18.08 1.22 -32.05
CA TYR A 11 -17.33 1.41 -33.30
C TYR A 11 -18.15 1.08 -34.57
N GLY A 12 -19.45 0.77 -34.43
CA GLY A 12 -20.33 0.47 -35.57
C GLY A 12 -20.01 -0.81 -36.34
N LEU A 13 -19.21 -1.72 -35.77
CA LEU A 13 -18.74 -2.93 -36.43
C LEU A 13 -19.72 -4.10 -36.26
N LYS A 14 -19.82 -4.98 -37.26
CA LYS A 14 -20.52 -6.27 -37.14
C LYS A 14 -19.56 -7.34 -36.63
N GLN A 15 -20.10 -8.42 -36.07
CA GLN A 15 -19.29 -9.55 -35.57
C GLN A 15 -18.39 -10.15 -36.66
N LYS A 16 -18.87 -10.16 -37.92
CA LYS A 16 -18.11 -10.61 -39.08
C LYS A 16 -16.89 -9.73 -39.35
N ASP A 17 -17.03 -8.41 -39.21
CA ASP A 17 -15.96 -7.44 -39.47
C ASP A 17 -14.83 -7.57 -38.45
N VAL A 18 -15.17 -7.84 -37.18
CA VAL A 18 -14.18 -8.14 -36.13
C VAL A 18 -13.49 -9.48 -36.39
N ALA A 19 -14.25 -10.49 -36.80
CA ALA A 19 -13.71 -11.81 -37.10
C ALA A 19 -12.70 -11.79 -38.27
N GLU A 20 -13.02 -11.06 -39.35
CA GLU A 20 -12.14 -10.88 -40.51
C GLU A 20 -10.81 -10.20 -40.12
N ARG A 21 -10.86 -9.18 -39.25
CA ARG A 21 -9.65 -8.46 -38.80
C ARG A 21 -8.76 -9.27 -37.86
N LEU A 22 -9.34 -10.25 -37.16
CA LEU A 22 -8.66 -11.11 -36.19
C LEU A 22 -8.28 -12.49 -36.76
N ASN A 23 -8.51 -12.70 -38.06
CA ASN A 23 -8.34 -13.99 -38.72
C ASN A 23 -9.05 -15.14 -37.99
N THR A 24 -10.27 -14.88 -37.51
CA THR A 24 -11.11 -15.86 -36.81
C THR A 24 -12.49 -15.95 -37.47
N THR A 25 -13.40 -16.75 -36.92
CA THR A 25 -14.75 -16.91 -37.46
C THR A 25 -15.77 -16.05 -36.70
N GLN A 26 -16.83 -15.63 -37.39
CA GLN A 26 -17.94 -14.90 -36.78
C GLN A 26 -18.56 -15.69 -35.61
N GLN A 27 -18.61 -17.02 -35.73
CA GLN A 27 -19.12 -17.91 -34.67
C GLN A 27 -18.23 -17.84 -33.43
N THR A 28 -16.90 -17.75 -33.59
CA THR A 28 -15.95 -17.60 -32.48
C THR A 28 -16.22 -16.28 -31.74
N VAL A 29 -16.38 -15.17 -32.44
CA VAL A 29 -16.68 -13.86 -31.85
C VAL A 29 -18.03 -13.87 -31.12
N ALA A 30 -19.05 -14.52 -31.69
CA ALA A 30 -20.35 -14.67 -31.03
C ALA A 30 -20.26 -15.49 -29.73
N ARG A 31 -19.42 -16.53 -29.69
CA ARG A 31 -19.16 -17.33 -28.47
C ARG A 31 -18.42 -16.52 -27.41
N TRP A 32 -17.50 -15.64 -27.80
CA TRP A 32 -16.85 -14.70 -26.88
C TRP A 32 -17.84 -13.70 -26.29
N GLU A 33 -18.70 -13.10 -27.13
CA GLU A 33 -19.73 -12.14 -26.68
C GLU A 33 -20.80 -12.76 -25.78
N THR A 34 -20.97 -14.08 -25.82
CA THR A 34 -21.94 -14.81 -25.00
C THR A 34 -21.30 -15.49 -23.78
N GLY A 35 -19.97 -15.41 -23.62
CA GLY A 35 -19.24 -16.05 -22.51
C GLY A 35 -19.12 -17.58 -22.62
N LEU A 36 -19.52 -18.16 -23.76
CA LEU A 36 -19.47 -19.60 -24.04
C LEU A 36 -18.07 -20.12 -24.40
N SER A 37 -17.11 -19.20 -24.55
CA SER A 37 -15.70 -19.50 -24.80
C SER A 37 -14.84 -18.36 -24.25
N SER A 38 -13.72 -18.69 -23.63
CA SER A 38 -12.68 -17.71 -23.30
C SER A 38 -12.01 -17.19 -24.57
N ILE A 39 -11.52 -15.95 -24.50
CA ILE A 39 -10.75 -15.31 -25.58
C ILE A 39 -9.28 -15.67 -25.36
N PRO A 40 -8.58 -16.23 -26.36
CA PRO A 40 -7.15 -16.49 -26.25
C PRO A 40 -6.34 -15.20 -26.02
N VAL A 41 -5.26 -15.28 -25.25
CA VAL A 41 -4.43 -14.11 -24.87
C VAL A 41 -3.91 -13.33 -26.08
N ALA A 42 -3.53 -14.01 -27.17
CA ALA A 42 -3.10 -13.35 -28.40
C ALA A 42 -4.22 -12.48 -29.00
N GLN A 43 -5.44 -13.01 -29.04
CA GLN A 43 -6.62 -12.35 -29.59
C GLN A 43 -7.10 -11.19 -28.70
N LEU A 44 -6.90 -11.28 -27.38
CA LEU A 44 -7.18 -10.19 -26.44
C LEU A 44 -6.32 -8.95 -26.71
N LYS A 45 -5.03 -9.13 -26.98
CA LYS A 45 -4.12 -8.01 -27.31
C LYS A 45 -4.53 -7.32 -28.61
N ASP A 46 -4.88 -8.11 -29.63
CA ASP A 46 -5.31 -7.57 -30.93
C ASP A 46 -6.64 -6.82 -30.82
N LEU A 47 -7.58 -7.33 -30.01
CA LEU A 47 -8.86 -6.67 -29.71
C LEU A 47 -8.66 -5.34 -28.95
N ALA A 48 -7.77 -5.32 -27.95
CA ALA A 48 -7.42 -4.12 -27.19
C ALA A 48 -6.84 -3.02 -28.09
N ILE A 49 -5.92 -3.39 -28.99
CA ILE A 49 -5.37 -2.48 -29.99
C ILE A 49 -6.45 -2.00 -30.97
N MET A 50 -7.32 -2.90 -31.44
CA MET A 50 -8.38 -2.58 -32.40
C MET A 50 -9.41 -1.59 -31.85
N PHE A 51 -9.77 -1.71 -30.57
CA PHE A 51 -10.77 -0.87 -29.91
C PHE A 51 -10.15 0.30 -29.12
N GLY A 52 -8.83 0.43 -29.10
CA GLY A 52 -8.13 1.50 -28.38
C GLY A 52 -8.39 1.48 -26.87
N CYS A 53 -8.56 0.29 -26.29
CA CYS A 53 -8.83 0.08 -24.86
C CYS A 53 -7.77 -0.84 -24.24
N SER A 54 -7.67 -0.90 -22.91
CA SER A 54 -6.83 -1.91 -22.26
C SER A 54 -7.46 -3.31 -22.37
N VAL A 55 -6.66 -4.37 -22.16
CA VAL A 55 -7.19 -5.74 -22.10
C VAL A 55 -8.16 -5.90 -20.93
N ASP A 56 -7.93 -5.19 -19.83
CA ASP A 56 -8.80 -5.20 -18.65
C ASP A 56 -10.15 -4.55 -18.94
N GLU A 57 -10.13 -3.39 -19.62
CA GLU A 57 -11.34 -2.71 -20.07
C GLU A 57 -12.13 -3.56 -21.07
N LEU A 58 -11.46 -4.33 -21.93
CA LEU A 58 -12.09 -5.25 -22.88
C LEU A 58 -12.79 -6.42 -22.19
N LEU A 59 -12.21 -6.94 -21.12
CA LEU A 59 -12.75 -8.07 -20.37
C LEU A 59 -13.95 -7.70 -19.48
N GLY A 60 -14.32 -6.41 -19.43
CA GLY A 60 -15.38 -5.94 -18.54
C GLY A 60 -15.00 -6.13 -17.07
N VAL A 61 -13.70 -6.22 -16.79
CA VAL A 61 -13.19 -5.91 -15.46
C VAL A 61 -13.48 -4.43 -15.35
N GLU A 62 -14.58 -4.09 -14.66
CA GLU A 62 -14.71 -2.75 -14.12
C GLU A 62 -13.46 -2.57 -13.27
N LEU A 63 -12.50 -1.85 -13.84
CA LEU A 63 -11.57 -1.09 -13.04
C LEU A 63 -12.47 -0.17 -12.21
N HIS A 64 -12.94 -0.68 -11.05
CA HIS A 64 -12.86 0.08 -9.83
C HIS A 64 -11.57 0.87 -9.92
N PRO A 65 -11.55 2.18 -9.61
CA PRO A 65 -10.38 3.04 -9.78
C PRO A 65 -9.18 2.52 -8.97
N ARG A 66 -8.56 1.45 -9.46
CA ARG A 66 -7.56 0.63 -8.78
C ARG A 66 -6.27 0.61 -9.59
N GLN A 67 -6.23 1.25 -10.76
CA GLN A 67 -5.00 1.36 -11.58
C GLN A 67 -4.88 2.69 -12.36
N ARG A 68 -5.27 3.79 -11.71
CA ARG A 68 -4.46 5.04 -11.75
C ARG A 68 -4.05 5.52 -10.35
N ASP A 69 -4.50 4.81 -9.31
CA ASP A 69 -3.97 4.89 -7.95
C ASP A 69 -2.97 3.74 -7.72
N ALA A 70 -2.16 3.39 -8.73
CA ALA A 70 -0.97 2.53 -8.59
C ALA A 70 0.14 3.26 -7.81
N ALA A 71 -0.29 3.93 -6.75
CA ALA A 71 0.31 5.08 -6.15
C ALA A 71 -0.09 5.19 -4.67
N GLY A 72 -0.30 4.05 -3.98
CA GLY A 72 0.17 3.99 -2.58
C GLY A 72 1.70 4.21 -2.49
N PHE A 73 2.38 4.22 -3.64
CA PHE A 73 3.82 4.30 -3.83
C PHE A 73 4.27 5.38 -4.83
N ALA A 74 3.36 6.17 -5.40
CA ALA A 74 3.80 7.28 -6.24
C ALA A 74 4.24 8.41 -5.32
N ARG A 75 5.42 8.94 -5.60
CA ARG A 75 5.95 10.21 -5.08
C ARG A 75 5.07 11.40 -5.46
N ASP A 76 3.75 11.29 -5.39
CA ASP A 76 2.88 12.45 -5.49
C ASP A 76 3.21 13.30 -4.28
N LYS A 77 3.69 14.51 -4.61
CA LYS A 77 4.12 15.59 -3.72
C LYS A 77 3.47 15.45 -2.35
N GLN A 78 4.27 15.41 -1.28
CA GLN A 78 3.78 15.57 0.09
C GLN A 78 2.60 16.55 0.06
N GLY A 79 1.40 16.04 0.32
CA GLY A 79 0.22 16.89 0.36
C GLY A 79 0.42 17.93 1.45
N THR A 80 -0.44 18.95 1.48
CA THR A 80 -0.51 19.81 2.66
C THR A 80 -0.72 18.89 3.87
N PRO A 81 0.12 18.99 4.92
CA PRO A 81 -0.11 18.25 6.15
C PRO A 81 -1.54 18.50 6.63
N PHE A 82 -2.27 17.43 6.95
CA PHE A 82 -3.59 17.56 7.55
C PHE A 82 -3.47 17.64 9.07
N GLY A 83 -2.63 16.76 9.64
CA GLY A 83 -2.43 16.64 11.08
C GLY A 83 -2.26 15.19 11.50
N THR A 84 -2.94 14.79 12.57
CA THR A 84 -2.78 13.48 13.23
C THR A 84 -3.96 12.56 12.93
N PHE A 85 -3.66 11.38 12.41
CA PHE A 85 -4.55 10.23 12.43
C PHE A 85 -4.31 9.42 13.70
N LYS A 86 -5.24 9.55 14.65
CA LYS A 86 -5.20 8.86 15.94
C LYS A 86 -6.10 7.63 15.88
N ILE A 87 -5.58 6.49 16.32
CA ILE A 87 -6.23 5.19 16.27
C ILE A 87 -6.27 4.62 17.68
N THR A 88 -7.47 4.31 18.21
CA THR A 88 -7.63 3.80 19.57
C THR A 88 -7.98 2.31 19.56
N PHE A 89 -7.15 1.53 20.24
CA PHE A 89 -7.36 0.10 20.48
C PHE A 89 -7.59 -0.15 21.97
N ALA A 90 -8.06 -1.36 22.31
CA ALA A 90 -8.23 -1.77 23.71
C ALA A 90 -6.91 -1.79 24.52
N HIS A 91 -5.77 -1.79 23.84
CA HIS A 91 -4.43 -1.89 24.43
C HIS A 91 -3.61 -0.59 24.32
N GLY A 92 -4.17 0.49 23.76
CA GLY A 92 -3.49 1.77 23.61
C GLY A 92 -3.84 2.51 22.32
N ASP A 93 -3.29 3.71 22.20
CA ASP A 93 -3.47 4.59 21.05
C ASP A 93 -2.24 4.54 20.13
N LEU A 94 -2.45 4.69 18.82
CA LEU A 94 -1.41 4.93 17.82
C LEU A 94 -1.70 6.25 17.10
N GLU A 95 -0.67 7.05 16.86
CA GLU A 95 -0.78 8.37 16.26
C GLU A 95 0.16 8.49 15.07
N TYR A 96 -0.40 8.86 13.91
CA TYR A 96 0.36 8.97 12.68
C TYR A 96 0.15 10.34 12.03
N PRO A 97 1.22 11.03 11.62
CA PRO A 97 1.09 12.25 10.83
C PRO A 97 0.68 11.90 9.40
N ILE A 98 -0.40 12.52 8.90
CA ILE A 98 -0.92 12.28 7.54
C ILE A 98 -1.17 13.60 6.81
N ASP A 99 -1.28 13.54 5.48
CA ASP A 99 -1.63 14.68 4.64
C ASP A 99 -3.14 14.74 4.32
N GLU A 100 -3.58 15.85 3.72
CA GLU A 100 -4.98 16.06 3.32
C GLU A 100 -5.53 14.95 2.41
N PRO A 101 -4.83 14.54 1.32
CA PRO A 101 -5.28 13.42 0.47
C PRO A 101 -5.52 12.12 1.24
N GLU A 102 -4.61 11.77 2.15
CA GLU A 102 -4.72 10.56 2.98
C GLU A 102 -5.90 10.64 3.95
N ALA A 103 -6.12 11.80 4.59
CA ALA A 103 -7.27 12.01 5.47
C ALA A 103 -8.61 11.81 4.73
N GLU A 104 -8.72 12.36 3.51
CA GLU A 104 -9.89 12.15 2.65
C GLU A 104 -10.05 10.68 2.22
N ARG A 105 -8.94 9.96 1.98
CA ARG A 105 -8.95 8.54 1.64
C ARG A 105 -9.48 7.70 2.80
N VAL A 106 -9.00 7.94 4.02
CA VAL A 106 -9.48 7.28 5.24
C VAL A 106 -10.98 7.54 5.44
N LEU A 107 -11.41 8.80 5.38
CA LEU A 107 -12.83 9.15 5.56
C LEU A 107 -13.75 8.46 4.55
N ARG A 108 -13.34 8.39 3.28
CA ARG A 108 -14.10 7.68 2.23
C ARG A 108 -14.21 6.18 2.52
N HIS A 109 -13.17 5.56 3.08
CA HIS A 109 -13.20 4.14 3.41
C HIS A 109 -14.18 3.81 4.54
N PHE A 110 -14.32 4.71 5.52
CA PHE A 110 -15.20 4.52 6.69
C PHE A 110 -16.59 5.16 6.54
N ARG A 111 -16.88 5.87 5.45
CA ARG A 111 -18.20 6.44 5.15
C ARG A 111 -18.71 5.99 3.78
N PRO A 112 -19.36 4.82 3.67
CA PRO A 112 -20.12 4.49 2.47
C PRO A 112 -21.47 5.22 2.54
N THR A 113 -21.43 6.52 2.25
CA THR A 113 -22.45 7.49 1.80
C THR A 113 -23.96 7.35 2.16
N ILE A 114 -24.55 6.18 2.37
CA ILE A 114 -25.98 5.98 2.68
C ILE A 114 -26.25 4.80 3.66
N ASP A 115 -25.32 3.86 3.87
CA ASP A 115 -25.53 2.70 4.74
C ASP A 115 -24.37 2.54 5.73
N LEU A 116 -24.68 2.06 6.94
CA LEU A 116 -23.69 1.61 7.94
C LEU A 116 -23.02 0.29 7.50
N GLU A 117 -22.68 0.16 6.22
CA GLU A 117 -21.97 -1.01 5.71
C GLU A 117 -20.55 -1.04 6.30
N ALA A 118 -20.18 -2.20 6.85
CA ALA A 118 -18.85 -2.42 7.37
C ALA A 118 -17.80 -2.18 6.25
N PRO A 119 -16.64 -1.59 6.56
CA PRO A 119 -15.57 -1.45 5.59
C PRO A 119 -15.28 -2.82 4.96
N ALA A 120 -15.11 -2.83 3.63
CA ALA A 120 -15.05 -4.05 2.84
C ALA A 120 -13.81 -4.94 3.11
N GLY A 121 -12.93 -4.53 4.03
CA GLY A 121 -11.75 -5.29 4.43
C GLY A 121 -10.77 -4.43 5.23
N TRP A 122 -9.48 -4.74 5.08
CA TRP A 122 -8.40 -3.96 5.67
C TRP A 122 -8.23 -2.61 4.95
N VAL A 123 -7.60 -1.66 5.64
CA VAL A 123 -7.30 -0.32 5.13
C VAL A 123 -5.78 -0.16 5.06
N GLU A 124 -5.29 0.38 3.96
CA GLU A 124 -3.89 0.79 3.82
C GLU A 124 -3.81 2.32 3.91
N ILE A 125 -2.86 2.81 4.70
CA ILE A 125 -2.68 4.24 5.00
C ILE A 125 -1.19 4.58 4.90
N GLY A 126 -0.86 5.66 4.19
CA GLY A 126 0.50 6.19 4.12
C GLY A 126 0.69 7.32 5.12
N ALA A 127 1.61 7.18 6.06
CA ALA A 127 1.95 8.23 7.02
C ALA A 127 3.23 8.95 6.62
N LEU A 128 3.31 10.24 6.96
CA LEU A 128 4.42 11.13 6.63
C LEU A 128 5.73 10.74 7.37
N ASN A 129 5.64 9.95 8.44
CA ASN A 129 6.77 9.52 9.25
C ASN A 129 7.39 8.18 8.78
N ASN A 130 7.41 7.93 7.47
CA ASN A 130 7.97 6.71 6.85
C ASN A 130 7.26 5.42 7.28
N ARG A 131 5.95 5.46 7.49
CA ARG A 131 5.16 4.27 7.84
C ARG A 131 4.04 4.05 6.83
N LEU A 132 4.03 2.87 6.21
CA LEU A 132 2.88 2.32 5.51
C LEU A 132 2.14 1.40 6.49
N ILE A 133 0.86 1.67 6.70
CA ILE A 133 0.07 1.06 7.78
C ILE A 133 -1.03 0.22 7.16
N PHE A 134 -1.02 -1.08 7.43
CA PHE A 134 -2.14 -1.97 7.15
C PHE A 134 -2.98 -2.12 8.42
N LEU A 135 -4.13 -1.47 8.44
CA LEU A 135 -5.06 -1.44 9.56
C LEU A 135 -6.18 -2.46 9.36
N ASN A 136 -6.47 -3.23 10.40
CA ASN A 136 -7.65 -4.10 10.47
C ASN A 136 -8.77 -3.41 11.27
N PRO A 137 -9.84 -2.91 10.62
CA PRO A 137 -10.93 -2.21 11.29
C PRO A 137 -11.66 -3.05 12.36
N SER A 138 -11.60 -4.38 12.27
CA SER A 138 -12.32 -5.28 13.18
C SER A 138 -11.82 -5.22 14.62
N HIS A 139 -10.62 -4.68 14.86
CA HIS A 139 -10.01 -4.56 16.20
C HIS A 139 -9.98 -3.13 16.72
N LEU A 140 -10.44 -2.18 15.91
CA LEU A 140 -10.47 -0.76 16.26
C LEU A 140 -11.63 -0.46 17.22
N ILE A 141 -11.39 0.39 18.22
CA ILE A 141 -12.48 0.97 19.03
C ILE A 141 -13.01 2.21 18.31
N GLU A 142 -12.13 3.15 18.01
CA GLU A 142 -12.43 4.38 17.27
C GLU A 142 -11.17 4.94 16.61
N PHE A 143 -11.34 5.88 15.68
CA PHE A 143 -10.26 6.69 15.15
C PHE A 143 -10.68 8.17 15.12
N GLU A 144 -9.70 9.05 15.21
CA GLU A 144 -9.86 10.49 15.17
C GLU A 144 -8.92 11.09 14.12
N LEU A 145 -9.41 12.14 13.46
CA LEU A 145 -8.64 12.96 12.53
C LEU A 145 -8.51 14.34 13.14
N ILE A 146 -7.32 14.67 13.63
CA ILE A 146 -7.02 15.90 14.35
C ILE A 146 -6.24 16.80 13.41
N SER A 147 -6.74 18.00 13.12
CA SER A 147 -6.04 18.96 12.28
C SER A 147 -4.83 19.56 13.02
N ASP A 148 -3.75 19.82 12.27
CA ASP A 148 -2.54 20.49 12.75
C ASP A 148 -2.77 21.92 13.28
N ASP A 149 -3.87 22.57 12.87
CA ASP A 149 -4.36 23.83 13.45
C ASP A 149 -4.84 23.66 14.90
N THR A 150 -5.20 22.44 15.31
CA THR A 150 -5.76 22.14 16.63
C THR A 150 -4.71 21.59 17.59
N GLU A 151 -3.97 20.58 17.16
CA GLU A 151 -2.91 19.94 17.97
C GLU A 151 -1.62 19.82 17.17
N VAL A 152 -0.50 19.88 17.89
CA VAL A 152 0.81 19.65 17.26
C VAL A 152 0.88 18.21 16.78
N MET A 153 1.01 18.03 15.47
CA MET A 153 1.11 16.71 14.87
C MET A 153 2.41 15.98 15.27
N PRO A 154 2.41 14.63 15.25
CA PRO A 154 3.62 13.84 15.43
C PRO A 154 4.73 14.27 14.47
N PHE A 155 5.97 14.19 14.96
CA PHE A 155 7.13 14.58 14.18
C PHE A 155 7.30 13.67 12.95
N PHE A 156 7.58 14.29 11.81
CA PHE A 156 8.01 13.63 10.58
C PHE A 156 9.11 14.45 9.90
N SER A 157 9.82 13.82 8.98
CA SER A 157 10.92 14.43 8.23
C SER A 157 10.75 14.20 6.73
N SER A 158 11.70 14.70 5.93
CA SER A 158 11.66 14.50 4.48
C SER A 158 11.95 13.04 4.10
N PRO A 159 11.40 12.55 2.96
CA PRO A 159 11.69 11.21 2.44
C PRO A 159 13.20 10.97 2.24
N GLU A 160 13.95 11.99 1.84
CA GLU A 160 15.41 11.90 1.65
C GLU A 160 16.13 11.57 2.96
N VAL A 161 15.65 12.09 4.09
CA VAL A 161 16.20 11.80 5.42
C VAL A 161 15.93 10.34 5.79
N TYR A 162 14.72 9.85 5.56
CA TYR A 162 14.37 8.45 5.81
C TYR A 162 15.15 7.50 4.90
N GLN A 163 15.28 7.80 3.62
CA GLN A 163 16.12 7.04 2.68
C GLN A 163 17.57 6.95 3.15
N SER A 164 18.10 8.04 3.72
CA SER A 164 19.47 8.04 4.23
C SER A 164 19.67 7.07 5.40
N LEU A 165 18.65 6.91 6.26
CA LEU A 165 18.65 5.96 7.36
C LEU A 165 18.50 4.53 6.83
N THR A 166 17.51 4.29 5.97
CA THR A 166 17.26 2.97 5.36
C THR A 166 18.50 2.43 4.64
N LYS A 167 19.16 3.27 3.83
CA LYS A 167 20.35 2.89 3.04
C LYS A 167 21.67 3.00 3.81
N SER A 168 21.63 3.38 5.10
CA SER A 168 22.83 3.62 5.91
C SER A 168 23.84 4.56 5.22
N ILE A 169 23.34 5.64 4.60
CA ILE A 169 24.18 6.61 3.90
C ILE A 169 24.98 7.40 4.95
N PRO A 170 26.32 7.50 4.84
CA PRO A 170 27.11 8.27 5.79
C PRO A 170 26.71 9.75 5.82
N VAL A 171 26.64 10.35 7.01
CA VAL A 171 26.28 11.78 7.18
C VAL A 171 27.18 12.72 6.36
N SER A 172 28.44 12.33 6.13
CA SER A 172 29.39 13.08 5.29
C SER A 172 28.99 13.20 3.82
N GLN A 173 28.09 12.35 3.33
CA GLN A 173 27.55 12.38 1.97
C GLN A 173 26.23 13.16 1.87
N LEU A 174 25.65 13.58 2.99
CA LEU A 174 24.41 14.35 3.03
C LEU A 174 24.67 15.85 2.95
N GLY A 175 23.72 16.58 2.38
CA GLY A 175 23.69 18.04 2.51
C GLY A 175 23.48 18.45 3.96
N HIS A 176 23.99 19.63 4.34
CA HIS A 176 23.95 20.12 5.73
C HIS A 176 22.55 20.14 6.37
N LEU A 177 21.49 20.44 5.61
CA LEU A 177 20.11 20.41 6.09
C LEU A 177 19.63 18.98 6.38
N ALA A 178 19.80 18.06 5.42
CA ALA A 178 19.42 16.66 5.59
C ALA A 178 20.18 15.98 6.73
N ALA A 179 21.45 16.33 6.92
CA ALA A 179 22.25 15.86 8.06
C ALA A 179 21.66 16.33 9.40
N ALA A 180 21.24 17.59 9.51
CA ALA A 180 20.63 18.13 10.72
C ALA A 180 19.26 17.50 11.01
N GLU A 181 18.42 17.34 9.98
CA GLU A 181 17.12 16.69 10.12
C GLU A 181 17.24 15.20 10.49
N ARG A 182 18.23 14.49 9.95
CA ARG A 182 18.51 13.10 10.33
C ARG A 182 18.86 12.98 11.82
N ILE A 183 19.68 13.89 12.34
CA ILE A 183 20.01 13.94 13.77
C ILE A 183 18.74 14.19 14.60
N GLU A 184 17.87 15.09 14.14
CA GLU A 184 16.61 15.35 14.84
C GLU A 184 15.67 14.13 14.83
N VAL A 185 15.56 13.41 13.70
CA VAL A 185 14.82 12.13 13.61
C VAL A 185 15.35 11.14 14.64
N ILE A 186 16.67 10.93 14.67
CA ILE A 186 17.32 10.02 15.62
C ILE A 186 16.99 10.44 17.06
N ARG A 187 17.20 11.72 17.39
CA ARG A 187 16.93 12.25 18.74
C ARG A 187 15.48 12.05 19.18
N ARG A 188 14.52 12.24 18.28
CA ARG A 188 13.08 12.11 18.56
C ARG A 188 12.68 10.66 18.80
N ILE A 189 13.30 9.71 18.11
CA ILE A 189 13.03 8.28 18.27
C ILE A 189 13.65 7.74 19.56
N THR A 190 14.89 8.12 19.89
CA THR A 190 15.59 7.59 21.09
C THR A 190 15.13 8.24 22.40
N ALA A 191 14.35 9.34 22.34
CA ALA A 191 13.88 10.12 23.49
C ALA A 191 14.99 10.56 24.49
N SER A 192 16.26 10.50 24.08
CA SER A 192 17.45 10.75 24.90
C SER A 192 18.37 11.74 24.18
N ALA A 193 19.00 12.65 24.92
CA ALA A 193 20.09 13.46 24.37
C ALA A 193 21.27 12.53 24.10
N PRO A 194 21.75 12.39 22.85
CA PRO A 194 22.83 11.47 22.56
C PRO A 194 24.12 12.03 23.18
N ASP A 195 24.67 11.30 24.15
CA ASP A 195 26.09 11.40 24.45
C ASP A 195 26.85 10.78 23.25
N ALA A 196 28.04 11.29 22.93
CA ALA A 196 28.71 10.95 21.67
C ALA A 196 29.01 9.44 21.48
N GLU A 197 29.10 8.67 22.56
CA GLU A 197 29.28 7.21 22.52
C GLU A 197 27.97 6.44 22.35
N SER A 198 26.83 6.93 22.87
CA SER A 198 25.53 6.28 22.66
C SER A 198 24.99 6.54 21.26
N ALA A 199 25.38 7.67 20.65
CA ALA A 199 24.90 8.10 19.34
C ALA A 199 25.08 7.05 18.22
N SER A 200 26.21 6.34 18.18
CA SER A 200 26.46 5.33 17.16
C SER A 200 25.65 4.06 17.37
N GLU A 201 25.51 3.60 18.63
CA GLU A 201 24.68 2.44 18.95
C GLU A 201 23.18 2.73 18.76
N ASP A 202 22.75 3.96 19.07
CA ASP A 202 21.39 4.42 18.86
C ASP A 202 21.07 4.54 17.37
N GLU A 203 22.02 5.01 16.56
CA GLU A 203 21.88 5.08 15.10
C GLU A 203 21.74 3.70 14.46
N GLU A 204 22.56 2.71 14.86
CA GLU A 204 22.46 1.33 14.33
C GLU A 204 21.09 0.70 14.65
N LYS A 205 20.60 0.86 15.89
CA LYS A 205 19.27 0.34 16.28
C LYS A 205 18.13 1.00 15.49
N ILE A 206 18.23 2.30 15.22
CA ILE A 206 17.22 3.01 14.42
C ILE A 206 17.29 2.55 12.97
N ILE A 207 18.47 2.36 12.40
CA ILE A 207 18.63 1.82 11.05
C ILE A 207 17.99 0.43 10.97
N GLU A 208 18.21 -0.42 11.98
CA GLU A 208 17.56 -1.74 12.07
C GLU A 208 16.03 -1.61 12.14
N GLU A 209 15.50 -0.74 13.01
CA GLU A 209 14.05 -0.49 13.13
C GLU A 209 13.44 0.04 11.81
N MET A 210 14.14 0.92 11.11
CA MET A 210 13.73 1.48 9.81
C MET A 210 13.76 0.45 8.67
N ASN A 211 14.30 -0.74 8.91
CA ASN A 211 14.30 -1.87 7.98
C ASN A 211 13.46 -3.04 8.49
N CYS A 212 12.68 -2.84 9.57
CA CYS A 212 11.83 -3.90 10.13
C CYS A 212 10.34 -3.57 10.02
N VAL A 213 9.56 -4.58 9.67
CA VAL A 213 8.11 -4.60 9.77
C VAL A 213 7.70 -4.87 11.21
N ARG A 214 6.81 -4.03 11.74
CA ARG A 214 6.23 -4.21 13.07
C ARG A 214 4.79 -4.66 12.95
N VAL A 215 4.48 -5.80 13.55
CA VAL A 215 3.15 -6.40 13.59
C VAL A 215 2.59 -6.24 14.99
N ILE A 216 1.47 -5.54 15.12
CA ILE A 216 0.76 -5.28 16.38
C ILE A 216 -0.50 -6.16 16.40
N TYR A 217 -0.60 -7.01 17.42
CA TYR A 217 -1.70 -7.93 17.61
C TYR A 217 -2.84 -7.29 18.39
N ALA A 218 -4.06 -7.81 18.21
CA ALA A 218 -5.25 -7.31 18.88
C ALA A 218 -5.18 -7.40 20.42
N ASP A 219 -4.34 -8.29 20.96
CA ASP A 219 -4.08 -8.45 22.39
C ASP A 219 -3.01 -7.49 22.95
N GLY A 220 -2.48 -6.59 22.11
CA GLY A 220 -1.47 -5.60 22.47
C GLY A 220 -0.03 -6.11 22.41
N ARG A 221 0.21 -7.38 22.08
CA ARG A 221 1.58 -7.84 21.78
C ARG A 221 2.04 -7.22 20.47
N ALA A 222 3.35 -7.00 20.35
CA ALA A 222 3.99 -6.61 19.10
C ALA A 222 5.12 -7.59 18.77
N SER A 223 5.37 -7.79 17.47
CA SER A 223 6.54 -8.50 16.97
C SER A 223 7.18 -7.72 15.84
N THR A 224 8.49 -7.73 15.78
CA THR A 224 9.29 -7.00 14.79
C THR A 224 10.05 -8.02 13.95
N HIS A 225 10.07 -7.84 12.63
CA HIS A 225 10.71 -8.74 11.69
C HIS A 225 11.43 -7.93 10.61
N TYR A 226 12.62 -8.35 10.22
CA TYR A 226 13.36 -7.69 9.15
C TYR A 226 12.60 -7.76 7.81
N LEU A 227 12.61 -6.68 7.05
CA LEU A 227 11.94 -6.60 5.75
C LEU A 227 12.84 -7.17 4.65
N SER A 228 12.64 -8.45 4.34
CA SER A 228 13.24 -9.11 3.18
C SER A 228 12.41 -8.91 1.90
N ASN A 229 13.00 -9.10 0.72
CA ASN A 229 12.29 -9.04 -0.57
C ASN A 229 11.11 -10.03 -0.63
N ASP A 230 11.28 -11.23 -0.06
CA ASP A 230 10.20 -12.22 0.04
C ASP A 230 9.04 -11.71 0.92
N THR A 231 9.36 -11.05 2.03
CA THR A 231 8.34 -10.44 2.90
C THR A 231 7.67 -9.24 2.22
N ALA A 232 8.43 -8.42 1.49
CA ALA A 232 7.90 -7.31 0.69
C ALA A 232 6.93 -7.81 -0.40
N SER A 233 7.24 -8.93 -1.05
CA SER A 233 6.36 -9.59 -2.01
C SER A 233 5.04 -10.06 -1.36
N GLU A 234 5.09 -10.67 -0.17
CA GLU A 234 3.88 -11.04 0.57
C GLU A 234 3.03 -9.82 0.96
N LEU A 235 3.68 -8.71 1.36
CA LEU A 235 3.01 -7.44 1.65
C LEU A 235 2.40 -6.79 0.39
N PHE A 236 3.03 -6.93 -0.78
CA PHE A 236 2.46 -6.50 -2.05
C PHE A 236 1.20 -7.30 -2.43
N ILE A 237 1.19 -8.60 -2.14
CA ILE A 237 -0.01 -9.43 -2.32
C ILE A 237 -1.11 -8.99 -1.36
N LEU A 238 -0.74 -8.64 -0.12
CA LEU A 238 -1.66 -8.13 0.89
C LEU A 238 -2.32 -6.81 0.44
N SER A 239 -1.53 -5.81 0.02
CA SER A 239 -2.04 -4.53 -0.49
C SER A 239 -2.96 -4.70 -1.70
N SER A 240 -2.64 -5.65 -2.58
CA SER A 240 -3.45 -5.98 -3.75
C SER A 240 -4.81 -6.62 -3.41
N ASN A 241 -4.98 -7.18 -2.20
CA ASN A 241 -6.14 -7.98 -1.82
C ASN A 241 -6.78 -7.60 -0.47
N LEU A 242 -6.70 -6.34 -0.08
CA LEU A 242 -7.19 -5.85 1.23
C LEU A 242 -8.68 -6.14 1.49
N GLY A 243 -9.51 -6.13 0.44
CA GLY A 243 -10.95 -6.42 0.52
C GLY A 243 -11.32 -7.91 0.53
N GLY A 244 -10.36 -8.81 0.28
CA GLY A 244 -10.59 -10.26 0.19
C GLY A 244 -9.99 -11.06 1.34
N ILE A 245 -9.47 -10.39 2.37
CA ILE A 245 -8.81 -11.04 3.51
C ILE A 245 -9.88 -11.74 4.37
N GLY A 246 -10.03 -13.04 4.15
CA GLY A 246 -10.92 -13.87 4.94
C GLY A 246 -10.45 -14.08 6.40
N PRO A 247 -11.32 -14.60 7.28
CA PRO A 247 -11.00 -14.81 8.70
C PRO A 247 -9.89 -15.84 8.98
N ASN A 248 -9.45 -16.59 7.96
CA ASN A 248 -8.36 -17.57 8.03
C ASN A 248 -7.22 -17.22 7.06
N ALA A 249 -6.96 -15.93 6.88
CA ALA A 249 -5.82 -15.47 6.09
C ALA A 249 -4.55 -15.42 6.95
N PHE A 250 -3.42 -15.72 6.33
CA PHE A 250 -2.11 -15.72 6.98
C PHE A 250 -1.11 -14.95 6.14
N LEU A 251 -0.22 -14.22 6.80
CA LEU A 251 0.92 -13.54 6.21
C LEU A 251 2.19 -14.33 6.53
N ARG A 252 3.04 -14.55 5.53
CA ARG A 252 4.36 -15.13 5.75
C ARG A 252 5.37 -14.02 5.90
N VAL A 253 6.23 -14.17 6.89
CA VAL A 253 7.36 -13.27 7.14
C VAL A 253 8.61 -14.13 7.20
N TYR A 254 9.62 -13.75 6.43
CA TYR A 254 10.85 -14.51 6.27
C TYR A 254 11.94 -13.85 7.11
N GLU A 255 12.56 -14.62 8.00
CA GLU A 255 13.72 -14.19 8.80
C GLU A 255 15.02 -14.58 8.09
N ASP A 256 16.17 -14.07 8.56
CA ASP A 256 17.46 -14.42 7.98
C ASP A 256 17.71 -15.94 8.03
N GLY A 257 17.79 -16.57 6.85
CA GLY A 257 18.04 -18.01 6.71
C GLY A 257 16.78 -18.79 6.26
N PRO A 258 16.63 -20.06 6.64
CA PRO A 258 15.50 -20.90 6.23
C PRO A 258 14.23 -20.67 7.05
N ASP A 259 14.27 -19.78 8.04
CA ASP A 259 13.21 -19.59 9.02
C ASP A 259 12.09 -18.72 8.44
N CYS A 260 10.86 -19.22 8.56
CA CYS A 260 9.66 -18.54 8.08
C CYS A 260 8.62 -18.57 9.20
N ARG A 261 8.08 -17.40 9.52
CA ARG A 261 6.98 -17.24 10.46
C ARG A 261 5.68 -17.02 9.71
N VAL A 262 4.63 -17.68 10.16
CA VAL A 262 3.29 -17.58 9.58
C VAL A 262 2.37 -16.89 10.57
N ILE A 263 1.92 -15.70 10.23
CA ILE A 263 1.15 -14.80 11.10
C ILE A 263 -0.32 -14.88 10.73
N ASN A 264 -1.20 -15.16 11.69
CA ASN A 264 -2.64 -15.16 11.47
C ASN A 264 -3.19 -13.73 11.43
N LEU A 265 -3.63 -13.29 10.25
CA LEU A 265 -4.11 -11.92 10.03
C LEU A 265 -5.37 -11.61 10.84
N SER A 266 -6.22 -12.59 11.17
CA SER A 266 -7.40 -12.35 12.02
C SER A 266 -7.07 -11.88 13.44
N LYS A 267 -5.83 -12.08 13.89
CA LYS A 267 -5.33 -11.68 15.22
C LYS A 267 -4.49 -10.41 15.19
N VAL A 268 -4.22 -9.89 14.00
CA VAL A 268 -3.42 -8.69 13.79
C VAL A 268 -4.34 -7.47 13.74
N ALA A 269 -4.00 -6.44 14.52
CA ALA A 269 -4.67 -5.16 14.52
C ALA A 269 -4.03 -4.21 13.50
N VAL A 270 -2.69 -4.15 13.48
CA VAL A 270 -1.92 -3.25 12.62
C VAL A 270 -0.64 -3.92 12.14
N ILE A 271 -0.26 -3.66 10.89
CA ILE A 271 1.10 -3.93 10.39
C ILE A 271 1.69 -2.59 9.95
N GLU A 272 2.78 -2.19 10.59
CA GLU A 272 3.57 -1.01 10.22
C GLU A 272 4.77 -1.46 9.39
N VAL A 273 4.85 -0.98 8.16
CA VAL A 273 5.92 -1.26 7.22
C VAL A 273 6.72 0.03 6.99
N PRO A 274 8.05 0.01 7.12
CA PRO A 274 8.88 1.16 6.77
C PRO A 274 8.79 1.43 5.26
N LEU A 275 8.25 2.58 4.87
CA LEU A 275 7.89 2.86 3.48
C LEU A 275 9.13 2.87 2.56
N GLU A 276 10.20 3.56 2.95
CA GLU A 276 11.42 3.65 2.13
C GLU A 276 12.13 2.30 1.97
N ALA A 277 12.16 1.47 3.01
CA ALA A 277 12.72 0.12 2.91
C ALA A 277 11.87 -0.77 2.01
N TYR A 278 10.54 -0.66 2.10
CA TYR A 278 9.62 -1.39 1.25
C TYR A 278 9.75 -1.01 -0.22
N LEU A 279 9.83 0.30 -0.52
CA LEU A 279 10.06 0.79 -1.88
C LEU A 279 11.39 0.28 -2.44
N GLN A 280 12.45 0.26 -1.62
CA GLN A 280 13.74 -0.27 -2.03
C GLN A 280 13.66 -1.76 -2.43
N CYS A 281 12.96 -2.58 -1.64
CA CYS A 281 12.77 -4.00 -1.99
C CYS A 281 12.02 -4.17 -3.32
N LEU A 282 11.04 -3.32 -3.62
CA LEU A 282 10.29 -3.38 -4.88
C LEU A 282 11.11 -2.94 -6.10
N ASP A 283 11.99 -1.95 -5.93
CA ASP A 283 12.89 -1.50 -6.99
C ASP A 283 13.97 -2.54 -7.31
N ASP A 284 14.46 -3.29 -6.32
CA ASP A 284 15.49 -4.32 -6.50
C ASP A 284 14.97 -5.58 -7.24
N ASP A 285 13.66 -5.82 -7.24
CA ASP A 285 13.01 -6.94 -7.93
C ASP A 285 12.56 -6.62 -9.39
N ALA A 286 12.70 -5.36 -9.84
CA ALA A 286 12.24 -4.84 -11.14
C ALA A 286 13.32 -4.84 -12.25
#